data_AF-A0AAQ0V4F0-F1
#
_entry.id   AF-A0AAQ0V4F0-F1
#
_cell.length_a   1.000
_cell.length_b   1.000
_cell.length_c   1.000
_cell.angle_alpha   90.00
_cell.angle_beta   90.00
_cell.angle_gamma   90.00
#
_symmetry.space_group_name_H-M   'P 1'
#
loop_
_entity.id
_entity.type
_entity.pdbx_description
1 polymer ?
#
loop_
_entity_poly.entity_id
_entity_poly.type
_entity_poly.pdbx_seq_one_letter_code
_entity_poly.pdbx_strand_id
1 'polypeptide(L)'
;MIELKEPFATQWQGKDPFVEVTKLDGEVFRALETRRTLRFEMMGKGYFLKYHHGTTLKEVLKNLISLRMPVLGADREWLAIHRLQSLNVDTMTGVAFGQKGFNPLQRTSFIITEDLSPAISLEDFCARWSEERPDLTLKRTLITRLAEMVGKMHRGGVNHRDCYICHFLLQQPLSADVADIKLSVIDLHRAQIRRRVPRRWRDKDLIGLYFSSLEIGLTSRDIYRFLRVYFSMPLREILRKEASLLEQAAAKAQKIKQRTIRKAL
;
A
#
# COMPACT_ATOMS: atom_id res chain seq x y z
N MET A 1 -22.49 3.25 8.70
CA MET A 1 -22.32 2.11 7.78
C MET A 1 -21.50 1.06 8.52
N ILE A 2 -21.94 -0.20 8.49
CA ILE A 2 -21.24 -1.32 9.09
C ILE A 2 -21.31 -2.47 8.08
N GLU A 3 -20.19 -3.12 7.85
CA GLU A 3 -20.09 -4.32 7.03
C GLU A 3 -19.20 -5.33 7.78
N LEU A 4 -19.76 -6.49 8.13
CA LEU A 4 -19.06 -7.56 8.84
C LEU A 4 -19.09 -8.82 7.99
N LYS A 5 -17.92 -9.45 7.82
CA LYS A 5 -17.77 -10.78 7.23
C LYS A 5 -17.36 -11.75 8.33
N GLU A 6 -17.39 -13.04 8.04
CA GLU A 6 -16.87 -14.04 8.97
C GLU A 6 -15.39 -13.80 9.27
N PRO A 7 -14.93 -14.08 10.51
CA PRO A 7 -15.70 -14.57 11.67
C PRO A 7 -16.50 -13.50 12.44
N PHE A 8 -16.33 -12.21 12.12
CA PHE A 8 -16.92 -11.10 12.90
C PHE A 8 -18.44 -11.00 12.79
N ALA A 9 -19.01 -11.39 11.66
CA ALA A 9 -20.46 -11.42 11.47
C ALA A 9 -21.17 -12.32 12.51
N THR A 10 -20.63 -13.52 12.75
CA THR A 10 -21.13 -14.43 13.78
C THR A 10 -20.73 -13.98 15.19
N GLN A 11 -19.46 -13.62 15.42
CA GLN A 11 -18.95 -13.29 16.76
C GLN A 11 -19.56 -12.03 17.39
N TRP A 12 -19.98 -11.07 16.55
CA TRP A 12 -20.57 -9.81 16.97
C TRP A 12 -22.08 -9.75 16.72
N GLN A 13 -22.73 -10.88 16.45
CA GLN A 13 -24.18 -10.95 16.33
C GLN A 13 -24.86 -10.42 17.62
N GLY A 14 -25.73 -9.43 17.47
CA GLY A 14 -26.43 -8.78 18.60
C GLY A 14 -25.57 -7.84 19.46
N LYS A 15 -24.32 -7.58 19.09
CA LYS A 15 -23.40 -6.65 19.79
C LYS A 15 -23.18 -5.37 18.98
N ASP A 16 -22.74 -4.29 19.63
CA ASP A 16 -22.27 -3.09 18.93
C ASP A 16 -20.81 -3.30 18.48
N PRO A 17 -20.53 -3.38 17.16
CA PRO A 17 -19.17 -3.57 16.65
C PRO A 17 -18.20 -2.48 17.09
N PHE A 18 -18.67 -1.24 17.32
CA PHE A 18 -17.79 -0.17 17.79
C PHE A 18 -17.37 -0.35 19.26
N VAL A 19 -18.18 -1.03 20.06
CA VAL A 19 -17.80 -1.43 21.42
C VAL A 19 -16.85 -2.61 21.35
N GLU A 20 -17.18 -3.64 20.57
CA GLU A 20 -16.35 -4.85 20.45
C GLU A 20 -14.94 -4.56 19.92
N VAL A 21 -14.81 -3.69 18.92
CA VAL A 21 -13.50 -3.29 18.36
C VAL A 21 -12.59 -2.65 19.41
N THR A 22 -13.14 -1.91 20.37
CA THR A 22 -12.33 -1.28 21.43
C THR A 22 -11.79 -2.28 22.45
N LYS A 23 -12.45 -3.44 22.58
CA LYS A 23 -12.05 -4.54 23.47
C LYS A 23 -10.95 -5.42 22.87
N LEU A 24 -10.71 -5.32 21.56
CA LEU A 24 -9.64 -6.07 20.90
C LEU A 24 -8.28 -5.64 21.44
N ASP A 25 -7.48 -6.63 21.78
CA ASP A 25 -6.12 -6.47 22.29
C ASP A 25 -5.15 -7.36 21.51
N GLY A 26 -3.88 -6.96 21.51
CA GLY A 26 -2.83 -7.62 20.75
C GLY A 26 -1.62 -6.72 20.56
N GLU A 27 -0.74 -7.10 19.64
CA GLU A 27 0.50 -6.39 19.38
C GLU A 27 0.22 -5.02 18.74
N VAL A 28 0.63 -3.94 19.40
CA VAL A 28 0.39 -2.57 18.94
C VAL A 28 1.54 -2.10 18.05
N PHE A 29 1.24 -1.88 16.77
CA PHE A 29 2.19 -1.37 15.78
C PHE A 29 2.25 0.17 15.76
N ARG A 30 1.12 0.83 16.08
CA ARG A 30 1.05 2.29 16.13
C ARG A 30 -0.08 2.74 17.04
N ALA A 31 0.22 3.64 17.97
CA ALA A 31 -0.76 4.34 18.80
C ALA A 31 -0.51 5.85 18.72
N LEU A 32 -1.41 6.57 18.06
CA LEU A 32 -1.49 8.03 18.01
C LEU A 32 -2.84 8.44 18.61
N GLU A 33 -2.98 9.71 19.02
CA GLU A 33 -4.22 10.25 19.62
C GLU A 33 -5.49 9.90 18.81
N THR A 34 -5.39 9.89 17.49
CA THR A 34 -6.54 9.68 16.58
C THR A 34 -6.52 8.35 15.84
N ARG A 35 -5.48 7.52 16.01
CA ARG A 35 -5.31 6.26 15.28
C ARG A 35 -4.61 5.19 16.11
N ARG A 36 -5.26 4.03 16.25
CA ARG A 36 -4.69 2.81 16.82
C ARG A 36 -4.57 1.75 15.72
N THR A 37 -3.41 1.12 15.61
CA THR A 37 -3.17 -0.01 14.69
C THR A 37 -2.54 -1.15 15.49
N LEU A 38 -3.21 -2.30 15.49
CA LEU A 38 -2.76 -3.48 16.22
C LEU A 38 -3.00 -4.76 15.41
N ARG A 39 -2.17 -5.77 15.66
CA ARG A 39 -2.37 -7.15 15.22
C ARG A 39 -2.98 -7.95 16.37
N PHE A 40 -4.02 -8.72 16.09
CA PHE A 40 -4.65 -9.60 17.07
C PHE A 40 -4.97 -10.95 16.43
N GLU A 41 -5.23 -11.95 17.26
CA GLU A 41 -5.62 -13.27 16.81
C GLU A 41 -7.05 -13.57 17.24
N MET A 42 -7.82 -14.20 16.35
CA MET A 42 -9.17 -14.64 16.64
C MET A 42 -9.45 -15.94 15.90
N MET A 43 -9.96 -16.96 16.61
CA MET A 43 -10.21 -18.29 16.04
C MET A 43 -8.97 -18.89 15.34
N GLY A 44 -7.77 -18.70 15.90
CA GLY A 44 -6.51 -19.21 15.36
C GLY A 44 -6.03 -18.53 14.07
N LYS A 45 -6.63 -17.39 13.68
CA LYS A 45 -6.19 -16.59 12.52
C LYS A 45 -5.77 -15.19 12.97
N GLY A 46 -4.74 -14.65 12.34
CA GLY A 46 -4.28 -13.28 12.56
C GLY A 46 -5.09 -12.25 11.78
N TYR A 47 -5.26 -11.07 12.39
CA TYR A 47 -5.93 -9.92 11.78
C TYR A 47 -5.23 -8.61 12.17
N PHE A 48 -5.38 -7.60 11.31
CA PHE A 48 -4.97 -6.23 11.63
C PHE A 48 -6.20 -5.35 11.81
N LEU A 49 -6.27 -4.67 12.95
CA LEU A 49 -7.24 -3.61 13.23
C LEU A 49 -6.59 -2.25 12.99
N LYS A 50 -7.25 -1.40 12.21
CA LYS A 50 -6.96 0.04 12.14
C LYS A 50 -8.19 0.82 12.62
N TYR A 51 -8.12 1.31 13.85
CA TYR A 51 -9.15 2.12 14.48
C TYR A 51 -8.80 3.60 14.38
N HIS A 52 -9.76 4.43 13.97
CA HIS A 52 -9.64 5.88 13.82
C HIS A 52 -10.72 6.57 14.62
N HIS A 53 -10.33 7.58 15.42
CA HIS A 53 -11.25 8.40 16.19
C HIS A 53 -10.93 9.88 15.99
N GLY A 54 -11.87 10.58 15.35
CA GLY A 54 -11.79 12.00 15.10
C GLY A 54 -10.58 12.42 14.24
N THR A 55 -10.48 13.72 13.98
CA THR A 55 -9.30 14.35 13.42
C THR A 55 -9.23 15.77 13.96
N THR A 56 -8.04 16.27 14.26
CA THR A 56 -7.91 17.65 14.73
C THR A 56 -8.11 18.65 13.58
N LEU A 57 -8.79 19.77 13.84
CA LEU A 57 -8.94 20.88 12.87
C LEU A 57 -7.59 21.35 12.33
N LYS A 58 -6.56 21.35 13.18
CA LYS A 58 -5.17 21.67 12.83
C LYS A 58 -4.61 20.72 11.76
N GLU A 59 -4.89 19.42 11.85
CA GLU A 59 -4.46 18.43 10.87
C GLU A 59 -5.22 18.55 9.54
N VAL A 60 -6.53 18.82 9.59
CA VAL A 60 -7.33 19.08 8.39
C VAL A 60 -6.84 20.33 7.66
N LEU A 61 -6.67 21.45 8.39
CA LEU A 61 -6.19 22.70 7.81
C LEU A 61 -4.76 22.56 7.27
N LYS A 62 -3.85 21.91 7.99
CA LYS A 62 -2.48 21.62 7.52
C LYS A 62 -2.49 20.82 6.22
N ASN A 63 -3.35 19.81 6.12
CA ASN A 63 -3.48 19.00 4.92
C ASN A 63 -4.05 19.82 3.75
N LEU A 64 -5.09 20.61 3.98
CA LEU A 64 -5.70 21.49 2.96
C LEU A 64 -4.73 22.57 2.46
N ILE A 65 -4.02 23.27 3.37
CA ILE A 65 -2.96 24.24 3.01
C ILE A 65 -1.84 23.56 2.21
N SER A 66 -1.54 22.29 2.50
CA SER A 66 -0.58 21.49 1.75
C SER A 66 -1.14 20.91 0.43
N LEU A 67 -2.37 21.27 0.03
CA LEU A 67 -3.12 20.71 -1.10
C LEU A 67 -3.21 19.16 -1.05
N ARG A 68 -3.28 18.61 0.17
CA ARG A 68 -3.46 17.18 0.44
C ARG A 68 -4.87 16.98 0.99
N MET A 69 -5.64 16.09 0.38
CA MET A 69 -6.91 15.67 0.97
C MET A 69 -6.64 14.97 2.32
N PRO A 70 -7.26 15.41 3.43
CA PRO A 70 -7.11 14.76 4.72
C PRO A 70 -7.62 13.32 4.65
N VAL A 71 -7.02 12.40 5.40
CA VAL A 71 -7.55 11.05 5.60
C VAL A 71 -8.51 11.16 6.78
N LEU A 72 -9.80 10.99 6.51
CA LEU A 72 -10.89 11.29 7.47
C LEU A 72 -11.51 10.02 8.05
N GLY A 73 -10.95 8.85 7.74
CA GLY A 73 -11.44 7.56 8.21
C GLY A 73 -10.84 6.38 7.44
N ALA A 74 -11.35 5.19 7.76
CA ALA A 74 -10.96 3.91 7.16
C ALA A 74 -11.65 3.60 5.82
N ASP A 75 -12.59 4.45 5.38
CA ASP A 75 -13.39 4.27 4.16
C ASP A 75 -12.52 4.14 2.90
N ARG A 76 -11.47 4.94 2.81
CA ARG A 76 -10.54 4.90 1.67
C ARG A 76 -9.85 3.56 1.53
N GLU A 77 -9.38 3.00 2.64
CA GLU A 77 -8.69 1.71 2.64
C GLU A 77 -9.65 0.58 2.28
N TRP A 78 -10.86 0.60 2.86
CA TRP A 78 -11.92 -0.34 2.53
C TRP A 78 -12.25 -0.34 1.03
N LEU A 79 -12.52 0.84 0.47
CA LEU A 79 -12.85 0.98 -0.94
C LEU A 79 -11.67 0.60 -1.85
N ALA A 80 -10.44 0.91 -1.44
CA ALA A 80 -9.24 0.58 -2.21
C ALA A 80 -9.04 -0.93 -2.29
N ILE A 81 -9.22 -1.66 -1.18
CA ILE A 81 -9.17 -3.12 -1.14
C ILE A 81 -10.17 -3.72 -2.13
N HIS A 82 -11.45 -3.33 -2.04
CA HIS A 82 -12.49 -3.86 -2.94
C HIS A 82 -12.20 -3.54 -4.40
N ARG A 83 -11.68 -2.33 -4.68
CA ARG A 83 -11.32 -1.94 -6.03
C ARG A 83 -10.15 -2.78 -6.56
N LEU A 84 -9.10 -3.00 -5.79
CA LEU A 84 -7.96 -3.81 -6.21
C LEU A 84 -8.35 -5.28 -6.43
N GLN A 85 -9.19 -5.85 -5.56
CA GLN A 85 -9.75 -7.19 -5.74
C GLN A 85 -10.52 -7.28 -7.07
N SER A 86 -11.36 -6.29 -7.39
CA SER A 86 -12.08 -6.25 -8.69
C SER A 86 -11.16 -6.13 -9.92
N LEU A 87 -9.91 -5.72 -9.73
CA LEU A 87 -8.90 -5.59 -10.79
C LEU A 87 -7.95 -6.80 -10.84
N ASN A 88 -8.19 -7.83 -10.02
CA ASN A 88 -7.27 -8.96 -9.83
C ASN A 88 -5.84 -8.47 -9.49
N VAL A 89 -5.76 -7.53 -8.55
CA VAL A 89 -4.51 -7.08 -7.93
C VAL A 89 -4.54 -7.55 -6.47
N ASP A 90 -3.61 -8.45 -6.14
CA ASP A 90 -3.47 -9.01 -4.80
C ASP A 90 -3.19 -7.93 -3.75
N THR A 91 -3.98 -7.96 -2.68
CA THR A 91 -3.98 -7.00 -1.56
C THR A 91 -4.55 -7.70 -0.31
N MET A 92 -4.57 -7.00 0.81
CA MET A 92 -5.26 -7.42 2.04
C MET A 92 -6.74 -7.74 1.81
N THR A 93 -7.29 -8.73 2.53
CA THR A 93 -8.74 -9.03 2.56
C THR A 93 -9.41 -8.22 3.68
N GLY A 94 -10.35 -7.34 3.34
CA GLY A 94 -11.18 -6.65 4.34
C GLY A 94 -12.31 -7.53 4.86
N VAL A 95 -12.35 -7.75 6.18
CA VAL A 95 -13.30 -8.65 6.86
C VAL A 95 -14.25 -7.93 7.83
N ALA A 96 -13.92 -6.72 8.26
CA ALA A 96 -14.88 -5.87 8.95
C ALA A 96 -14.61 -4.39 8.66
N PHE A 97 -15.67 -3.60 8.54
CA PHE A 97 -15.62 -2.17 8.39
C PHE A 97 -16.78 -1.50 9.14
N GLY A 98 -16.49 -0.39 9.79
CA GLY A 98 -17.51 0.41 10.45
C GLY A 98 -17.19 1.89 10.37
N GLN A 99 -18.21 2.71 10.15
CA GLN A 99 -18.11 4.16 10.25
C GLN A 99 -19.37 4.77 10.90
N LYS A 100 -19.16 5.61 11.93
CA LYS A 100 -20.20 6.39 12.63
C LYS A 100 -19.79 7.85 12.82
N GLY A 101 -20.79 8.74 12.90
CA GLY A 101 -20.62 10.18 13.05
C GLY A 101 -20.74 10.97 11.73
N PHE A 102 -21.65 11.95 11.72
CA PHE A 102 -21.88 12.84 10.56
C PHE A 102 -20.78 13.90 10.41
N ASN A 103 -20.31 14.45 11.54
CA ASN A 103 -19.21 15.41 11.54
C ASN A 103 -17.89 14.73 11.15
N PRO A 104 -17.25 15.11 10.03
CA PRO A 104 -15.99 14.51 9.58
C PRO A 104 -14.85 14.62 10.59
N LEU A 105 -14.89 15.62 11.49
CA LEU A 105 -13.86 15.85 12.51
C LEU A 105 -14.05 14.99 13.77
N GLN A 106 -15.24 14.46 14.00
CA GLN A 106 -15.58 13.60 15.14
C GLN A 106 -15.95 12.18 14.70
N ARG A 107 -15.71 11.88 13.41
CA ARG A 107 -16.03 10.58 12.82
C ARG A 107 -15.18 9.50 13.48
N THR A 108 -15.83 8.39 13.80
CA THR A 108 -15.18 7.18 14.27
C THR A 108 -15.30 6.12 13.19
N SER A 109 -14.19 5.46 12.86
CA SER A 109 -14.20 4.38 11.88
C SER A 109 -13.18 3.31 12.21
N PHE A 110 -13.44 2.10 11.77
CA PHE A 110 -12.50 0.99 11.87
C PHE A 110 -12.51 0.16 10.60
N ILE A 111 -11.39 -0.50 10.35
CA ILE A 111 -11.26 -1.57 9.37
C ILE A 111 -10.47 -2.70 10.01
N ILE A 112 -10.91 -3.93 9.73
CA ILE A 112 -10.19 -5.16 10.06
C ILE A 112 -9.87 -5.87 8.75
N THR A 113 -8.60 -6.23 8.58
CA THR A 113 -8.13 -7.05 7.47
C THR A 113 -7.53 -8.35 7.97
N GLU A 114 -7.58 -9.39 7.15
CA GLU A 114 -6.78 -10.60 7.39
C GLU A 114 -5.29 -10.26 7.45
N ASP A 115 -4.56 -10.93 8.34
CA ASP A 115 -3.10 -10.91 8.36
C ASP A 115 -2.55 -11.69 7.16
N LEU A 116 -1.57 -11.12 6.47
CA LEU A 116 -0.91 -11.75 5.32
C LEU A 116 0.27 -12.64 5.75
N SER A 117 0.54 -12.74 7.05
CA SER A 117 1.63 -13.55 7.58
C SER A 117 1.42 -15.05 7.31
N PRO A 118 2.51 -15.80 7.03
CA PRO A 118 3.89 -15.33 6.95
C PRO A 118 4.20 -14.63 5.61
N ALA A 119 4.70 -13.40 5.68
CA ALA A 119 5.12 -12.62 4.51
C ALA A 119 6.26 -11.67 4.89
N ILE A 120 7.07 -11.28 3.91
CA ILE A 120 8.21 -10.36 4.06
C ILE A 120 8.06 -9.19 3.09
N SER A 121 8.45 -7.99 3.51
CA SER A 121 8.43 -6.83 2.61
C SER A 121 9.47 -7.00 1.49
N LEU A 122 9.23 -6.43 0.30
CA LEU A 122 10.26 -6.44 -0.75
C LEU A 122 11.49 -5.61 -0.36
N GLU A 123 11.38 -4.64 0.56
CA GLU A 123 12.53 -3.92 1.09
C GLU A 123 13.45 -4.88 1.85
N ASP A 124 12.91 -5.63 2.80
CA ASP A 124 13.68 -6.60 3.60
C ASP A 124 14.17 -7.76 2.75
N PHE A 125 13.33 -8.30 1.86
CA PHE A 125 13.69 -9.41 0.98
C PHE A 125 14.85 -9.05 0.04
N CYS A 126 14.89 -7.80 -0.44
CA CYS A 126 15.93 -7.34 -1.36
C CYS A 126 17.11 -6.66 -0.66
N ALA A 127 17.11 -6.56 0.68
CA ALA A 127 18.07 -5.75 1.43
C ALA A 127 19.54 -6.09 1.12
N ARG A 128 19.84 -7.37 0.88
CA ARG A 128 21.20 -7.85 0.60
C ARG A 128 21.52 -8.03 -0.87
N TRP A 129 20.62 -7.66 -1.80
CA TRP A 129 20.83 -7.90 -3.25
C TRP A 129 22.05 -7.17 -3.85
N SER A 130 22.51 -6.10 -3.23
CA SER A 130 23.74 -5.38 -3.63
C SER A 130 25.00 -6.19 -3.33
N GLU A 131 24.98 -7.02 -2.28
CA GLU A 131 26.10 -7.84 -1.81
C GLU A 131 25.97 -9.27 -2.33
N GLU A 132 24.77 -9.84 -2.21
CA GLU A 132 24.40 -11.21 -2.58
C GLU A 132 23.41 -11.16 -3.73
N ARG A 133 23.91 -11.32 -4.95
CA ARG A 133 23.06 -11.25 -6.14
C ARG A 133 22.01 -12.37 -6.10
N PRO A 134 20.71 -12.04 -6.27
CA PRO A 134 19.66 -13.04 -6.31
C PRO A 134 19.75 -13.88 -7.58
N ASP A 135 19.06 -15.03 -7.57
CA ASP A 135 18.76 -15.76 -8.80
C ASP A 135 18.12 -14.84 -9.85
N LEU A 136 18.57 -14.98 -11.10
CA LEU A 136 18.19 -14.11 -12.20
C LEU A 136 16.71 -14.27 -12.55
N THR A 137 16.18 -15.50 -12.48
CA THR A 137 14.78 -15.79 -12.78
C THR A 137 13.89 -15.16 -11.71
N LEU A 138 14.20 -15.40 -10.44
CA LEU A 138 13.49 -14.79 -9.32
C LEU A 138 13.48 -13.26 -9.39
N LYS A 139 14.64 -12.62 -9.61
CA LYS A 139 14.76 -11.16 -9.74
C LYS A 139 13.85 -10.64 -10.86
N ARG A 140 13.89 -11.28 -12.03
CA ARG A 140 13.10 -10.86 -13.19
C ARG A 140 11.61 -11.06 -12.97
N THR A 141 11.21 -12.15 -12.33
CA THR A 141 9.80 -12.42 -12.02
C THR A 141 9.26 -11.41 -11.03
N LEU A 142 9.99 -11.10 -9.95
CA LEU A 142 9.60 -10.06 -8.98
C LEU A 142 9.42 -8.69 -9.64
N ILE A 143 10.37 -8.26 -10.46
CA ILE A 143 10.29 -6.99 -11.21
C ILE A 143 9.04 -6.98 -12.12
N THR A 144 8.78 -8.10 -12.80
CA THR A 144 7.65 -8.23 -13.74
C THR A 144 6.32 -8.18 -12.98
N ARG A 145 6.16 -8.99 -11.93
CA ARG A 145 4.96 -9.02 -11.09
C ARG A 145 4.67 -7.67 -10.47
N LEU A 146 5.69 -7.00 -9.91
CA LEU A 146 5.55 -5.65 -9.36
C LEU A 146 5.09 -4.64 -10.43
N ALA A 147 5.69 -4.66 -11.62
CA ALA A 147 5.31 -3.78 -12.73
C ALA A 147 3.87 -4.03 -13.21
N GLU A 148 3.45 -5.30 -13.28
CA GLU A 148 2.08 -5.69 -13.62
C GLU A 148 1.07 -5.22 -12.58
N MET A 149 1.34 -5.45 -11.30
CA MET A 149 0.47 -5.01 -10.19
C MET A 149 0.28 -3.50 -10.20
N VAL A 150 1.37 -2.73 -10.24
CA VAL A 150 1.31 -1.26 -10.27
C VAL A 150 0.65 -0.75 -11.54
N GLY A 151 0.92 -1.40 -12.68
CA GLY A 151 0.29 -1.09 -13.96
C GLY A 151 -1.22 -1.32 -13.94
N LYS A 152 -1.68 -2.48 -13.46
CA LYS A 152 -3.11 -2.82 -13.30
C LYS A 152 -3.79 -1.86 -12.32
N MET A 153 -3.16 -1.57 -11.18
CA MET A 153 -3.63 -0.60 -10.20
C MET A 153 -3.89 0.77 -10.85
N HIS A 154 -2.89 1.33 -11.54
CA HIS A 154 -3.01 2.65 -12.18
C HIS A 154 -4.00 2.68 -13.34
N ARG A 155 -4.00 1.65 -14.21
CA ARG A 155 -4.97 1.52 -15.32
C ARG A 155 -6.40 1.35 -14.81
N GLY A 156 -6.57 0.64 -13.70
CA GLY A 156 -7.84 0.44 -13.02
C GLY A 156 -8.32 1.63 -12.19
N GLY A 157 -7.61 2.76 -12.22
CA GLY A 157 -8.07 4.01 -11.62
C GLY A 157 -7.63 4.21 -10.16
N VAL A 158 -6.76 3.35 -9.63
CA VAL A 158 -6.26 3.44 -8.25
C VAL A 158 -4.84 3.98 -8.25
N ASN A 159 -4.53 4.96 -7.40
CA ASN A 159 -3.16 5.35 -7.09
C ASN A 159 -2.94 5.27 -5.57
N HIS A 160 -1.80 4.74 -5.16
CA HIS A 160 -1.47 4.39 -3.79
C HIS A 160 -1.08 5.58 -2.92
N ARG A 161 -0.40 6.59 -3.50
CA ARG A 161 0.21 7.77 -2.85
C ARG A 161 1.47 7.54 -2.02
N ASP A 162 1.68 6.34 -1.52
CA ASP A 162 2.84 5.92 -0.74
C ASP A 162 3.40 4.62 -1.35
N CYS A 163 3.49 4.57 -2.69
CA CYS A 163 3.92 3.38 -3.43
C CYS A 163 5.43 3.15 -3.26
N TYR A 164 5.83 2.45 -2.21
CA TYR A 164 7.22 2.07 -1.91
C TYR A 164 7.34 0.54 -1.89
N ILE A 165 8.54 0.00 -2.15
CA ILE A 165 8.74 -1.46 -2.20
C ILE A 165 8.41 -2.15 -0.86
N CYS A 166 8.57 -1.47 0.27
CA CYS A 166 8.19 -1.99 1.59
C CYS A 166 6.69 -2.27 1.74
N HIS A 167 5.83 -1.66 0.91
CA HIS A 167 4.38 -1.93 0.90
C HIS A 167 3.97 -3.06 -0.05
N PHE A 168 4.94 -3.80 -0.60
CA PHE A 168 4.69 -5.01 -1.36
C PHE A 168 5.21 -6.18 -0.54
N LEU A 169 4.30 -7.03 -0.07
CA LEU A 169 4.61 -8.19 0.74
C LEU A 169 4.70 -9.44 -0.15
N LEU A 170 5.81 -10.16 -0.01
CA LEU A 170 6.07 -11.44 -0.65
C LEU A 170 5.68 -12.57 0.30
N GLN A 171 4.73 -13.40 -0.12
CA GLN A 171 4.28 -14.56 0.64
C GLN A 171 5.45 -15.50 0.94
N GLN A 172 5.52 -15.98 2.18
CA GLN A 172 6.48 -16.98 2.62
C GLN A 172 5.79 -18.30 2.98
N PRO A 173 6.49 -19.45 2.89
CA PRO A 173 7.75 -19.62 2.15
C PRO A 173 7.55 -19.34 0.65
N LEU A 174 8.64 -19.07 -0.08
CA LEU A 174 8.56 -18.93 -1.55
C LEU A 174 7.99 -20.20 -2.17
N SER A 175 7.18 -20.02 -3.22
CA SER A 175 6.73 -21.14 -4.05
C SER A 175 7.94 -21.85 -4.68
N ALA A 176 7.84 -23.17 -4.82
CA ALA A 176 8.84 -23.97 -5.53
C ALA A 176 8.96 -23.54 -7.01
N ASP A 177 7.85 -23.18 -7.63
CA ASP A 177 7.85 -22.51 -8.93
C ASP A 177 7.84 -20.99 -8.74
N VAL A 178 8.91 -20.35 -9.22
CA VAL A 178 9.05 -18.89 -9.21
C VAL A 178 7.90 -18.20 -9.96
N ALA A 179 7.28 -18.86 -10.94
CA ALA A 179 6.11 -18.33 -11.64
C ALA A 179 4.92 -18.09 -10.70
N ASP A 180 4.80 -18.84 -9.61
CA ASP A 180 3.67 -18.84 -8.69
C ASP A 180 3.89 -18.00 -7.43
N ILE A 181 4.97 -17.22 -7.37
CA ILE A 181 5.20 -16.31 -6.23
C ILE A 181 4.05 -15.30 -6.11
N LYS A 182 3.59 -15.09 -4.88
CA LYS A 182 2.49 -14.18 -4.57
C LYS A 182 3.02 -12.90 -3.94
N LEU A 183 2.69 -11.78 -4.57
CA LEU A 183 2.95 -10.43 -4.06
C LEU A 183 1.63 -9.76 -3.73
N SER A 184 1.52 -9.13 -2.56
CA SER A 184 0.34 -8.37 -2.15
C SER A 184 0.71 -6.93 -1.83
N VAL A 185 -0.06 -5.96 -2.32
CA VAL A 185 0.11 -4.55 -1.94
C VAL A 185 -0.65 -4.24 -0.65
N ILE A 186 -0.04 -3.48 0.26
CA ILE A 186 -0.63 -3.11 1.56
C ILE A 186 -0.66 -1.58 1.75
N ASP A 187 -1.09 -1.14 2.93
CA ASP A 187 -1.11 0.26 3.36
C ASP A 187 -1.87 1.24 2.44
N LEU A 188 -3.12 0.89 2.12
CA LEU A 188 -3.97 1.63 1.18
C LEU A 188 -4.74 2.80 1.83
N HIS A 189 -4.41 3.19 3.06
CA HIS A 189 -5.10 4.23 3.83
C HIS A 189 -5.13 5.61 3.13
N ARG A 190 -4.19 5.86 2.21
CA ARG A 190 -4.11 7.08 1.39
C ARG A 190 -4.42 6.85 -0.08
N ALA A 191 -4.75 5.63 -0.46
CA ALA A 191 -5.08 5.31 -1.84
C ALA A 191 -6.29 6.15 -2.32
N GLN A 192 -6.30 6.44 -3.62
CA GLN A 192 -7.33 7.23 -4.24
C GLN A 192 -7.87 6.49 -5.46
N ILE A 193 -9.20 6.45 -5.56
CA ILE A 193 -9.92 5.74 -6.62
C ILE A 193 -10.58 6.77 -7.53
N ARG A 194 -10.42 6.60 -8.83
CA ARG A 194 -10.98 7.46 -9.88
C ARG A 194 -11.32 6.62 -11.11
N ARG A 195 -12.01 7.22 -12.08
CA ARG A 195 -12.19 6.60 -13.41
C ARG A 195 -10.86 6.40 -14.14
N ARG A 196 -9.93 7.35 -14.00
CA ARG A 196 -8.57 7.30 -14.55
C ARG A 196 -7.61 8.00 -13.60
N VAL A 197 -6.45 7.41 -13.35
CA VAL A 197 -5.40 8.05 -12.54
C VAL A 197 -4.80 9.23 -13.32
N PRO A 198 -4.81 10.47 -12.78
CA PRO A 198 -4.14 11.61 -13.39
C PRO A 198 -2.63 11.40 -13.45
N ARG A 199 -1.96 11.89 -14.51
CA ARG A 199 -0.50 11.76 -14.70
C ARG A 199 0.30 12.11 -13.45
N ARG A 200 -0.01 13.24 -12.80
CA ARG A 200 0.65 13.67 -11.55
C ARG A 200 0.67 12.59 -10.45
N TRP A 201 -0.42 11.86 -10.26
CA TRP A 201 -0.53 10.84 -9.22
C TRP A 201 0.15 9.53 -9.62
N ARG A 202 0.00 9.14 -10.90
CA ARG A 202 0.75 8.02 -11.50
C ARG A 202 2.26 8.22 -11.33
N ASP A 203 2.74 9.40 -11.73
CA ASP A 203 4.16 9.74 -11.71
C ASP A 203 4.67 9.81 -10.26
N LYS A 204 3.88 10.35 -9.33
CA LYS A 204 4.22 10.36 -7.90
C LYS A 204 4.46 8.94 -7.37
N ASP A 205 3.60 7.98 -7.71
CA ASP A 205 3.74 6.60 -7.24
C ASP A 205 4.95 5.91 -7.88
N LEU A 206 5.16 6.09 -9.19
CA LEU A 206 6.35 5.56 -9.88
C LEU A 206 7.66 6.12 -9.33
N ILE A 207 7.69 7.42 -9.01
CA ILE A 207 8.85 8.08 -8.41
C ILE A 207 9.09 7.56 -6.98
N GLY A 208 8.02 7.34 -6.21
CA GLY A 208 8.12 6.72 -4.89
C GLY A 208 8.74 5.33 -4.97
N LEU A 209 8.26 4.51 -5.91
CA LEU A 209 8.75 3.15 -6.09
C LEU A 209 10.21 3.14 -6.51
N TYR A 210 10.56 3.99 -7.48
CA TYR A 210 11.94 4.16 -7.92
C TYR A 210 12.86 4.58 -6.76
N PHE A 211 12.47 5.60 -6.00
CA PHE A 211 13.21 6.07 -4.83
C PHE A 211 13.46 4.94 -3.82
N SER A 212 12.42 4.19 -3.45
CA SER A 212 12.55 3.09 -2.47
C SER A 212 13.37 1.89 -2.98
N SER A 213 13.71 1.85 -4.27
CA SER A 213 14.47 0.76 -4.89
C SER A 213 15.90 1.15 -5.30
N LEU A 214 16.36 2.36 -4.96
CA LEU A 214 17.68 2.86 -5.40
C LEU A 214 18.85 2.05 -4.84
N GLU A 215 18.72 1.51 -3.63
CA GLU A 215 19.84 0.93 -2.89
C GLU A 215 19.87 -0.60 -2.90
N ILE A 216 18.88 -1.25 -3.52
CA ILE A 216 18.77 -2.73 -3.58
C ILE A 216 19.54 -3.37 -4.75
N GLY A 217 20.47 -2.65 -5.39
CA GLY A 217 21.31 -3.20 -6.47
C GLY A 217 20.58 -3.45 -7.81
N LEU A 218 19.57 -2.65 -8.16
CA LEU A 218 18.96 -2.71 -9.50
C LEU A 218 19.87 -2.11 -10.57
N THR A 219 19.93 -2.77 -11.74
CA THR A 219 20.65 -2.24 -12.92
C THR A 219 19.72 -1.44 -13.81
N SER A 220 20.25 -0.63 -14.75
CA SER A 220 19.43 0.06 -15.74
C SER A 220 18.56 -0.89 -16.58
N ARG A 221 19.04 -2.11 -16.83
CA ARG A 221 18.28 -3.16 -17.55
C ARG A 221 17.08 -3.65 -16.75
N ASP A 222 17.18 -3.66 -15.42
CA ASP A 222 16.09 -4.03 -14.52
C ASP A 222 15.01 -2.94 -14.51
N ILE A 223 15.43 -1.67 -14.46
CA ILE A 223 14.51 -0.53 -14.60
C ILE A 223 13.82 -0.52 -15.96
N TYR A 224 14.55 -0.78 -17.05
CA TYR A 224 13.95 -0.86 -18.39
C TYR A 224 12.96 -2.04 -18.52
N ARG A 225 13.24 -3.17 -17.86
CA ARG A 225 12.28 -4.29 -17.79
C ARG A 225 11.00 -3.87 -17.08
N PHE A 226 11.11 -3.23 -15.91
CA PHE A 226 9.97 -2.67 -15.20
C PHE A 226 9.15 -1.74 -16.10
N LEU A 227 9.80 -0.76 -16.74
CA LEU A 227 9.14 0.22 -17.60
C LEU A 227 8.38 -0.43 -18.76
N ARG A 228 9.00 -1.39 -19.47
CA ARG A 228 8.35 -2.09 -20.58
C ARG A 228 7.08 -2.82 -20.15
N VAL A 229 7.11 -3.51 -19.01
CA VAL A 229 5.96 -4.25 -18.48
C VAL A 229 4.89 -3.28 -18.00
N TYR A 230 5.28 -2.30 -17.19
CA TYR A 230 4.38 -1.32 -16.59
C TYR A 230 3.63 -0.50 -17.66
N PHE A 231 4.34 0.06 -18.64
CA PHE A 231 3.75 0.84 -19.72
C PHE A 231 3.13 -0.03 -20.82
N SER A 232 3.50 -1.31 -20.90
CA SER A 232 3.07 -2.24 -21.95
C SER A 232 3.38 -1.69 -23.36
N MET A 233 4.57 -1.11 -23.52
CA MET A 233 5.03 -0.43 -24.73
C MET A 233 6.50 -0.75 -25.05
N PRO A 234 6.94 -0.59 -26.32
CA PRO A 234 8.35 -0.66 -26.66
C PRO A 234 9.19 0.39 -25.92
N LEU A 235 10.39 0.02 -25.47
CA LEU A 235 11.24 0.91 -24.66
C LEU A 235 11.53 2.24 -25.37
N ARG A 236 11.80 2.22 -26.68
CA ARG A 236 12.05 3.43 -27.49
C ARG A 236 10.89 4.42 -27.39
N GLU A 237 9.67 3.94 -27.39
CA GLU A 237 8.48 4.79 -27.31
C GLU A 237 8.30 5.35 -25.91
N ILE A 238 8.55 4.54 -24.87
CA ILE A 238 8.51 4.98 -23.47
C ILE A 238 9.52 6.09 -23.23
N LEU A 239 10.77 5.91 -23.65
CA LEU A 239 11.84 6.90 -23.49
C LEU A 239 11.49 8.23 -24.15
N ARG A 240 10.77 8.20 -25.28
CA ARG A 240 10.29 9.42 -25.96
C ARG A 240 9.07 10.04 -25.27
N LYS A 241 8.03 9.25 -24.98
CA LYS A 241 6.74 9.75 -24.47
C LYS A 241 6.77 10.13 -22.99
N GLU A 242 7.64 9.51 -22.21
CA GLU A 242 7.72 9.66 -20.76
C GLU A 242 9.08 10.24 -20.32
N ALA A 243 9.81 10.91 -21.24
CA ALA A 243 11.10 11.55 -20.96
C ALA A 243 11.05 12.45 -19.71
N SER A 244 10.00 13.27 -19.60
CA SER A 244 9.82 14.16 -18.44
C SER A 244 9.62 13.41 -17.12
N LEU A 245 8.95 12.25 -17.13
CA LEU A 245 8.83 11.41 -15.94
C LEU A 245 10.20 10.87 -15.52
N LEU A 246 11.00 10.37 -16.48
CA LEU A 246 12.31 9.78 -16.20
C LEU A 246 13.30 10.81 -15.63
N GLU A 247 13.31 12.01 -16.20
CA GLU A 247 14.12 13.13 -15.69
C GLU A 247 13.69 13.55 -14.28
N GLN A 248 12.36 13.71 -14.08
CA GLN A 248 11.83 14.06 -12.76
C GLN A 248 12.06 12.97 -11.71
N ALA A 249 12.09 11.70 -12.10
CA ALA A 249 12.27 10.59 -11.17
C ALA A 249 13.65 10.63 -10.51
N ALA A 250 14.71 10.83 -11.30
CA ALA A 250 16.06 10.99 -10.76
C ALA A 250 16.16 12.21 -9.82
N ALA A 251 15.70 13.38 -10.28
CA ALA A 251 15.80 14.60 -9.50
C ALA A 251 14.97 14.56 -8.20
N LYS A 252 13.75 14.01 -8.24
CA LYS A 252 12.88 13.92 -7.06
C LYS A 252 13.32 12.82 -6.11
N ALA A 253 13.79 11.68 -6.59
CA ALA A 253 14.32 10.64 -5.71
C ALA A 253 15.50 11.16 -4.88
N GLN A 254 16.41 11.93 -5.49
CA GLN A 254 17.51 12.57 -4.77
C GLN A 254 17.02 13.57 -3.70
N LYS A 255 16.01 14.39 -4.03
CA LYS A 255 15.39 15.32 -3.05
C LYS A 255 14.72 14.57 -1.89
N ILE A 256 14.07 13.43 -2.15
CA ILE A 256 13.47 12.61 -1.10
C ILE A 256 14.58 12.04 -0.22
N LYS A 257 15.65 11.47 -0.80
CA LYS A 257 16.83 10.95 -0.08
C LYS A 257 17.43 11.99 0.87
N GLN A 258 17.74 13.18 0.36
CA GLN A 258 18.29 14.28 1.16
C GLN A 258 17.37 14.68 2.32
N ARG A 259 16.05 14.68 2.09
CA ARG A 259 15.07 15.01 3.12
C ARG A 259 14.98 13.92 4.20
N THR A 260 15.07 12.65 3.83
CA THR A 260 15.08 11.52 4.78
C THR A 260 16.30 11.62 5.68
N ILE A 261 17.50 11.77 5.10
CA ILE A 261 18.76 11.95 5.84
C ILE A 261 18.68 13.14 6.81
N ARG A 262 18.22 14.31 6.33
CA ARG A 262 18.11 15.52 7.16
C ARG A 262 17.16 15.35 8.37
N LYS A 263 16.19 14.45 8.28
CA LYS A 263 15.16 14.27 9.30
C LYS A 263 15.49 13.22 10.35
N ALA A 264 16.61 12.50 10.21
CA ALA A 264 16.95 11.36 11.07
C ALA A 264 15.76 10.40 11.26
N LEU A 265 15.05 10.13 10.16
CA LEU A 265 14.11 9.02 10.04
C LEU A 265 14.86 7.83 9.48
#